data_AF-A0A640SQR9-F1
#
_entry.id   AF-A0A640SQR9-F1
#
_cell.length_a   1.000
_cell.length_b   1.000
_cell.length_c   1.000
_cell.angle_alpha   90.00
_cell.angle_beta   90.00
_cell.angle_gamma   90.00
#
_symmetry.space_group_name_H-M   'P 1'
#
loop_
_entity.id
_entity.type
_entity.pdbx_description
1 polymer ?
#
loop_
_entity_poly.entity_id
_entity_poly.type
_entity_poly.pdbx_seq_one_letter_code
_entity_poly.pdbx_strand_id
1 'polypeptide(L)'
;MTADLGAARSDRPQLPPPRGCLSGTVISWLPTGQVPLPTREEAQPEEPYGTDLQLALYVLYELHYQGFDHVDDDHAWAPELLVVRRYLGEAFLRALRADVPALGVREALAGLLTEPAADDGSSVSHYLKREGRLWQLRQVVRREMVDGLLRDEPDLDADDGFGVVATGLLEGRLAGYLLASWRAGRSALVAPLPVVRARTPLRSAM
;
A
#
# COMPACT_ATOMS: atom_id res chain seq x y z
N MET A 1 -1.16 -34.10 -33.53
CA MET A 1 -1.04 -34.25 -32.07
C MET A 1 -0.42 -32.97 -31.55
N THR A 2 -1.25 -31.94 -31.44
CA THR A 2 -0.92 -30.60 -30.96
C THR A 2 -0.75 -30.67 -29.45
N ALA A 3 0.44 -30.33 -28.97
CA ALA A 3 0.67 -30.15 -27.55
C ALA A 3 -0.14 -28.93 -27.10
N ASP A 4 -1.15 -29.18 -26.27
CA ASP A 4 -1.88 -28.18 -25.50
C ASP A 4 -0.88 -27.56 -24.51
N LEU A 5 -0.25 -26.46 -24.93
CA LEU A 5 0.47 -25.57 -24.02
C LEU A 5 -0.59 -24.86 -23.19
N GLY A 6 -1.00 -25.51 -22.11
CA GLY A 6 -1.96 -24.99 -21.16
C GLY A 6 -1.67 -23.52 -20.87
N ALA A 7 -2.68 -22.68 -21.09
CA ALA A 7 -2.60 -21.22 -20.98
C ALA A 7 -1.74 -20.82 -19.79
N ALA A 8 -0.63 -20.12 -20.06
CA ALA A 8 0.21 -19.57 -19.02
C ALA A 8 -0.69 -18.72 -18.11
N ARG A 9 -0.79 -19.10 -16.83
CA ARG A 9 -1.47 -18.26 -15.85
C ARG A 9 -0.75 -16.92 -15.84
N SER A 10 -1.48 -15.86 -16.16
CA SER A 10 -1.00 -14.49 -15.99
C SER A 10 -0.52 -14.30 -14.55
N ASP A 11 0.69 -13.73 -14.39
CA ASP A 11 1.22 -13.34 -13.06
C ASP A 11 0.58 -12.02 -12.58
N ARG A 12 -0.27 -11.40 -13.41
CA ARG A 12 -1.02 -10.20 -13.08
C ARG A 12 -2.22 -10.52 -12.18
N PRO A 13 -2.55 -9.61 -11.24
CA PRO A 13 -3.74 -9.77 -10.42
C PRO A 13 -5.02 -9.76 -11.26
N GLN A 14 -6.05 -10.43 -10.76
CA GLN A 14 -7.41 -10.31 -11.29
C GLN A 14 -8.05 -9.03 -10.77
N LEU A 15 -9.01 -8.48 -11.51
CA LEU A 15 -9.80 -7.34 -11.03
C LEU A 15 -10.57 -7.72 -9.75
N PRO A 16 -10.46 -6.93 -8.67
CA PRO A 16 -11.20 -7.20 -7.44
C PRO A 16 -12.70 -6.90 -7.62
N PRO A 17 -13.59 -7.50 -6.80
CA PRO A 17 -15.00 -7.14 -6.80
C PRO A 17 -15.20 -5.71 -6.24
N PRO A 18 -16.11 -4.91 -6.81
CA PRO A 18 -16.33 -3.53 -6.39
C PRO A 18 -16.94 -3.44 -4.99
N ARG A 19 -16.73 -2.30 -4.33
CA ARG A 19 -17.16 -2.00 -2.96
C ARG A 19 -18.12 -0.83 -2.81
N GLY A 20 -18.46 -0.21 -3.92
CA GLY A 20 -19.42 0.88 -4.01
C GLY A 20 -19.40 1.46 -5.42
N CYS A 21 -20.00 2.64 -5.56
CA CYS A 21 -20.17 3.28 -6.86
C CYS A 21 -18.83 3.67 -7.49
N LEU A 22 -17.85 4.18 -6.71
CA LEU A 22 -16.59 4.66 -7.27
C LEU A 22 -15.76 3.52 -7.85
N SER A 23 -15.51 2.48 -7.05
CA SER A 23 -14.78 1.29 -7.51
C SER A 23 -15.57 0.54 -8.59
N GLY A 24 -16.91 0.46 -8.46
CA GLY A 24 -17.78 -0.15 -9.44
C GLY A 24 -17.66 0.47 -10.83
N THR A 25 -17.72 1.78 -10.91
CA THR A 25 -17.63 2.50 -12.19
C THR A 25 -16.23 2.38 -12.81
N VAL A 26 -15.17 2.54 -12.02
CA VAL A 26 -13.78 2.36 -12.52
C VAL A 26 -13.58 0.93 -13.04
N ILE A 27 -13.94 -0.09 -12.25
CA ILE A 27 -13.78 -1.50 -12.63
C ILE A 27 -14.60 -1.84 -13.88
N SER A 28 -15.83 -1.29 -14.00
CA SER A 28 -16.70 -1.54 -15.16
C SER A 28 -16.22 -0.83 -16.42
N TRP A 29 -15.45 0.24 -16.27
CA TRP A 29 -14.83 0.94 -17.40
C TRP A 29 -13.74 0.11 -18.06
N LEU A 30 -12.90 -0.57 -17.27
CA LEU A 30 -11.67 -1.22 -17.75
C LEU A 30 -11.83 -2.25 -18.88
N PRO A 31 -12.93 -3.03 -18.97
CA PRO A 31 -13.10 -3.97 -20.08
C PRO A 31 -13.59 -3.32 -21.37
N THR A 32 -14.22 -2.13 -21.31
CA THR A 32 -14.99 -1.58 -22.44
C THR A 32 -14.57 -0.18 -22.87
N GLY A 33 -14.00 0.62 -21.96
CA GLY A 33 -13.71 2.04 -22.16
C GLY A 33 -14.96 2.94 -22.30
N GLN A 34 -16.17 2.40 -22.08
CA GLN A 34 -17.42 3.02 -22.54
C GLN A 34 -18.37 3.47 -21.43
N VAL A 35 -18.10 3.10 -20.17
CA VAL A 35 -18.97 3.48 -19.05
C VAL A 35 -18.69 4.95 -18.66
N PRO A 36 -19.70 5.76 -18.28
CA PRO A 36 -19.42 7.09 -17.73
C PRO A 36 -18.59 6.99 -16.46
N LEU A 37 -17.46 7.67 -16.40
CA LEU A 37 -16.60 7.72 -15.21
C LEU A 37 -17.09 8.76 -14.19
N PRO A 38 -16.73 8.64 -12.90
CA PRO A 38 -17.18 9.56 -11.87
C PRO A 38 -16.80 11.01 -12.17
N THR A 39 -17.74 11.92 -11.95
CA THR A 39 -17.46 13.37 -12.02
C THR A 39 -16.64 13.83 -10.82
N ARG A 40 -16.20 15.10 -10.84
CA ARG A 40 -15.47 15.68 -9.72
C ARG A 40 -16.32 15.79 -8.46
N GLU A 41 -17.61 16.03 -8.62
CA GLU A 41 -18.59 16.11 -7.54
C GLU A 41 -18.84 14.73 -6.93
N GLU A 42 -18.95 13.69 -7.77
CA GLU A 42 -19.12 12.31 -7.32
C GLU A 42 -17.86 11.74 -6.66
N ALA A 43 -16.68 12.21 -7.04
CA ALA A 43 -15.38 11.88 -6.45
C ALA A 43 -15.13 12.55 -5.07
N GLN A 44 -16.19 12.88 -4.33
CA GLN A 44 -16.15 13.44 -2.98
C GLN A 44 -16.93 12.52 -2.03
N PRO A 45 -16.36 11.36 -1.62
CA PRO A 45 -17.11 10.42 -0.79
C PRO A 45 -17.37 11.00 0.60
N GLU A 46 -18.47 10.58 1.20
CA GLU A 46 -18.80 10.87 2.60
C GLU A 46 -17.77 10.28 3.58
N GLU A 47 -17.16 9.15 3.21
CA GLU A 47 -16.11 8.48 3.98
C GLU A 47 -14.78 8.52 3.20
N PRO A 48 -13.88 9.49 3.47
CA PRO A 48 -12.63 9.68 2.72
C PRO A 48 -11.63 8.52 2.84
N TYR A 49 -11.77 7.69 3.88
CA TYR A 49 -10.97 6.47 4.11
C TYR A 49 -11.76 5.19 3.82
N GLY A 50 -12.98 5.33 3.29
CA GLY A 50 -13.89 4.23 3.04
C GLY A 50 -13.34 3.28 1.98
N THR A 51 -13.74 2.01 2.09
CA THR A 51 -13.22 0.93 1.24
C THR A 51 -13.51 1.13 -0.24
N ASP A 52 -14.55 1.88 -0.61
CA ASP A 52 -14.90 2.15 -2.00
C ASP A 52 -13.88 3.08 -2.69
N LEU A 53 -13.58 4.25 -2.09
CA LEU A 53 -12.56 5.16 -2.61
C LEU A 53 -11.17 4.51 -2.59
N GLN A 54 -10.82 3.83 -1.50
CA GLN A 54 -9.50 3.20 -1.38
C GLN A 54 -9.31 2.09 -2.42
N LEU A 55 -10.35 1.30 -2.73
CA LEU A 55 -10.29 0.31 -3.79
C LEU A 55 -10.20 0.94 -5.18
N ALA A 56 -10.96 2.00 -5.44
CA ALA A 56 -10.88 2.73 -6.72
C ALA A 56 -9.46 3.29 -6.94
N LEU A 57 -8.86 3.91 -5.93
CA LEU A 57 -7.47 4.37 -5.99
C LEU A 57 -6.51 3.20 -6.20
N TYR A 58 -6.63 2.12 -5.44
CA TYR A 58 -5.80 0.93 -5.61
C TYR A 58 -5.81 0.44 -7.06
N VAL A 59 -6.99 0.26 -7.66
CA VAL A 59 -7.13 -0.18 -9.06
C VAL A 59 -6.45 0.79 -10.02
N LEU A 60 -6.67 2.11 -9.85
CA LEU A 60 -6.06 3.13 -10.71
C LEU A 60 -4.53 3.17 -10.59
N TYR A 61 -3.98 2.96 -9.40
CA TYR A 61 -2.53 2.87 -9.20
C TYR A 61 -1.95 1.57 -9.77
N GLU A 62 -2.57 0.42 -9.49
CA GLU A 62 -2.10 -0.89 -9.94
C GLU A 62 -2.02 -0.98 -11.47
N LEU A 63 -2.95 -0.34 -12.19
CA LEU A 63 -2.90 -0.19 -13.65
C LEU A 63 -1.57 0.41 -14.14
N HIS A 64 -0.99 1.35 -13.39
CA HIS A 64 0.28 1.99 -13.75
C HIS A 64 1.51 1.21 -13.29
N TYR A 65 1.35 0.28 -12.34
CA TYR A 65 2.46 -0.49 -11.79
C TYR A 65 2.64 -1.83 -12.50
N GLN A 66 1.60 -2.67 -12.52
CA GLN A 66 1.67 -4.02 -13.05
C GLN A 66 0.54 -4.34 -14.04
N GLY A 67 -0.56 -3.59 -14.00
CA GLY A 67 -1.77 -3.89 -14.77
C GLY A 67 -2.60 -5.02 -14.15
N PHE A 68 -3.73 -5.32 -14.78
CA PHE A 68 -4.60 -6.45 -14.41
C PHE A 68 -4.65 -7.47 -15.54
N ASP A 69 -5.02 -8.70 -15.18
CA ASP A 69 -5.27 -9.73 -16.17
C ASP A 69 -6.47 -9.33 -17.06
N HIS A 70 -6.34 -9.59 -18.37
CA HIS A 70 -7.35 -9.25 -19.38
C HIS A 70 -7.77 -7.76 -19.45
N VAL A 71 -6.96 -6.84 -18.94
CA VAL A 71 -7.14 -5.39 -19.12
C VAL A 71 -6.08 -4.87 -20.07
N ASP A 72 -6.47 -3.99 -20.99
CA ASP A 72 -5.54 -3.33 -21.91
C ASP A 72 -4.55 -2.44 -21.15
N ASP A 73 -3.25 -2.60 -21.42
CA ASP A 73 -2.19 -1.82 -20.77
C ASP A 73 -2.26 -0.34 -21.15
N ASP A 74 -2.81 -0.01 -22.32
CA ASP A 74 -2.99 1.38 -22.76
C ASP A 74 -3.98 2.14 -21.88
N HIS A 75 -4.88 1.45 -21.17
CA HIS A 75 -5.79 2.08 -20.21
C HIS A 75 -5.08 2.75 -19.04
N ALA A 76 -3.85 2.35 -18.71
CA ALA A 76 -3.06 3.05 -17.69
C ALA A 76 -2.84 4.53 -18.06
N TRP A 77 -2.88 4.87 -19.35
CA TRP A 77 -2.63 6.21 -19.86
C TRP A 77 -3.88 6.91 -20.38
N ALA A 78 -5.06 6.30 -20.23
CA ALA A 78 -6.32 6.88 -20.64
C ALA A 78 -6.57 8.22 -19.90
N PRO A 79 -6.69 9.36 -20.62
CA PRO A 79 -6.85 10.67 -19.99
C PRO A 79 -8.00 10.74 -18.99
N GLU A 80 -9.10 10.04 -19.29
CA GLU A 80 -10.30 9.99 -18.45
C GLU A 80 -10.01 9.32 -17.10
N LEU A 81 -9.24 8.23 -17.07
CA LEU A 81 -8.84 7.56 -15.83
C LEU A 81 -7.82 8.37 -15.04
N LEU A 82 -6.91 9.08 -15.71
CA LEU A 82 -5.96 9.99 -15.06
C LEU A 82 -6.68 11.15 -14.34
N VAL A 83 -7.73 11.67 -14.97
CA VAL A 83 -8.59 12.71 -14.37
C VAL A 83 -9.32 12.18 -13.13
N VAL A 84 -9.90 10.98 -13.19
CA VAL A 84 -10.57 10.35 -12.03
C VAL A 84 -9.57 10.10 -10.90
N ARG A 85 -8.39 9.55 -11.22
CA ARG A 85 -7.32 9.32 -10.24
C ARG A 85 -6.93 10.61 -9.53
N ARG A 86 -6.84 11.71 -10.28
CA ARG A 86 -6.58 13.04 -9.70
C ARG A 86 -7.68 13.44 -8.72
N TYR A 87 -8.96 13.35 -9.08
CA TYR A 87 -10.05 13.77 -8.19
C TYR A 87 -10.10 12.96 -6.90
N LEU A 88 -10.01 11.64 -7.00
CA LEU A 88 -9.99 10.74 -5.84
C LEU A 88 -8.74 10.97 -4.98
N GLY A 89 -7.58 11.16 -5.61
CA GLY A 89 -6.32 11.46 -4.93
C GLY A 89 -6.39 12.79 -4.19
N GLU A 90 -6.97 13.83 -4.80
CA GLU A 90 -7.19 15.12 -4.14
C GLU A 90 -8.15 15.00 -2.96
N ALA A 91 -9.23 14.22 -3.06
CA ALA A 91 -10.15 13.99 -1.94
C ALA A 91 -9.45 13.27 -0.78
N PHE A 92 -8.70 12.22 -1.08
CA PHE A 92 -7.91 11.49 -0.08
C PHE A 92 -6.83 12.36 0.58
N LEU A 93 -6.06 13.09 -0.21
CA LEU A 93 -5.01 13.98 0.30
C LEU A 93 -5.56 15.14 1.11
N ARG A 94 -6.72 15.70 0.72
CA ARG A 94 -7.41 16.72 1.53
C ARG A 94 -7.77 16.18 2.91
N ALA A 95 -8.37 14.99 2.97
CA ALA A 95 -8.72 14.36 4.24
C ALA A 95 -7.46 14.06 5.07
N LEU A 96 -6.42 13.45 4.47
CA LEU A 96 -5.16 13.20 5.16
C LEU A 96 -4.55 14.46 5.76
N ARG A 97 -4.50 15.56 5.00
CA ARG A 97 -3.96 16.84 5.50
C ARG A 97 -4.81 17.46 6.61
N ALA A 98 -6.12 17.22 6.63
CA ALA A 98 -6.99 17.68 7.70
C ALA A 98 -6.81 16.86 9.00
N ASP A 99 -6.50 15.57 8.86
CA ASP A 99 -6.49 14.62 9.98
C ASP A 99 -5.11 14.39 10.62
N VAL A 100 -4.03 14.86 9.99
CA VAL A 100 -2.68 14.78 10.54
C VAL A 100 -2.18 16.13 11.05
N PRO A 101 -1.47 16.17 12.20
CA PRO A 101 -0.77 17.38 12.59
C PRO A 101 0.30 17.74 11.56
N ALA A 102 0.44 19.04 11.29
CA ALA A 102 1.55 19.57 10.50
C ALA A 102 2.83 19.53 11.37
N LEU A 103 3.61 18.48 11.20
CA LEU A 103 4.87 18.28 11.89
C LEU A 103 6.03 18.29 10.89
N GLY A 104 7.14 18.90 11.31
CA GLY A 104 8.38 18.79 10.56
C GLY A 104 8.88 17.35 10.55
N VAL A 105 9.60 16.99 9.49
CA VAL A 105 10.09 15.62 9.27
C VAL A 105 10.87 15.07 10.47
N ARG A 106 11.71 15.90 11.11
CA ARG A 106 12.51 15.52 12.27
C ARG A 106 11.66 15.21 13.50
N GLU A 107 10.59 15.97 13.72
CA GLU A 107 9.66 15.75 14.82
C GLU A 107 8.82 14.49 14.59
N ALA A 108 8.31 14.31 13.37
CA ALA A 108 7.57 13.11 12.96
C ALA A 108 8.43 11.84 13.12
N LEU A 109 9.70 11.90 12.76
CA LEU A 109 10.64 10.79 12.88
C LEU A 109 11.11 10.55 14.32
N ALA A 110 11.24 11.58 15.16
CA ALA A 110 11.64 11.41 16.56
C ALA A 110 10.69 10.46 17.33
N GLY A 111 9.39 10.54 17.04
CA GLY A 111 8.40 9.60 17.58
C GLY A 111 8.62 8.15 17.14
N LEU A 112 9.22 7.92 15.96
CA LEU A 112 9.56 6.60 15.43
C LEU A 112 10.95 6.10 15.85
N LEU A 113 11.90 7.02 16.11
CA LEU A 113 13.31 6.74 16.37
C LEU A 113 13.67 6.56 17.86
N THR A 114 12.73 6.87 18.76
CA THR A 114 12.93 6.70 20.20
C THR A 114 12.96 5.20 20.56
N GLU A 115 14.16 4.63 20.70
CA GLU A 115 14.36 3.45 21.56
C GLU A 115 14.99 3.85 22.90
N PRO A 116 14.79 3.10 23.99
CA PRO A 116 15.34 3.45 25.30
C PRO A 116 16.87 3.40 25.33
N ALA A 117 17.52 4.32 26.04
CA ALA A 117 18.98 4.50 26.05
C ALA A 117 19.70 3.83 27.23
N ALA A 118 20.79 3.10 26.94
CA ALA A 118 22.08 3.11 27.66
C ALA A 118 23.13 2.33 26.81
N ASP A 119 24.39 2.79 26.74
CA ASP A 119 25.55 2.05 26.20
C ASP A 119 26.64 1.87 27.28
N ASP A 120 26.65 0.70 27.89
CA ASP A 120 27.65 0.19 28.85
C ASP A 120 28.35 -1.08 28.32
N GLY A 121 28.30 -1.29 26.99
CA GLY A 121 28.51 -2.58 26.34
C GLY A 121 27.29 -3.06 25.53
N SER A 122 26.29 -2.19 25.32
CA SER A 122 24.99 -2.46 24.70
C SER A 122 24.79 -1.76 23.34
N SER A 123 25.83 -1.14 22.75
CA SER A 123 25.76 -0.57 21.39
C SER A 123 25.61 -1.63 20.30
N VAL A 124 24.42 -1.63 19.71
CA VAL A 124 23.96 -2.56 18.68
C VAL A 124 24.78 -2.44 17.39
N SER A 125 25.11 -1.23 16.95
CA SER A 125 25.89 -1.01 15.73
C SER A 125 27.31 -1.62 15.81
N HIS A 126 27.90 -1.66 17.02
CA HIS A 126 29.24 -2.21 17.24
C HIS A 126 29.25 -3.74 17.34
N TYR A 127 28.19 -4.33 17.91
CA TYR A 127 27.95 -5.78 17.91
C TYR A 127 27.76 -6.32 16.47
N LEU A 128 27.00 -5.60 15.63
CA LEU A 128 26.74 -5.99 14.24
C LEU A 128 27.98 -6.06 13.36
N LYS A 129 28.95 -5.17 13.57
CA LYS A 129 30.18 -5.11 12.79
C LYS A 129 31.14 -6.27 13.09
N ARG A 130 31.09 -6.83 14.30
CA ARG A 130 32.05 -7.83 14.80
C ARG A 130 31.50 -9.26 14.78
N GLU A 131 30.23 -9.43 15.12
CA GLU A 131 29.57 -10.74 15.22
C GLU A 131 28.22 -10.80 14.48
N GLY A 132 27.85 -9.71 13.80
CA GLY A 132 26.53 -9.55 13.22
C GLY A 132 26.27 -10.47 12.04
N ARG A 133 25.08 -11.04 12.04
CA ARG A 133 24.50 -11.79 10.94
C ARG A 133 23.67 -10.84 10.05
N LEU A 134 23.48 -11.19 8.78
CA LEU A 134 22.77 -10.36 7.79
C LEU A 134 21.38 -9.90 8.26
N TRP A 135 20.67 -10.74 9.02
CA TRP A 135 19.37 -10.39 9.58
C TRP A 135 19.45 -9.31 10.67
N GLN A 136 20.60 -9.16 11.33
CA GLN A 136 20.86 -8.14 12.36
C GLN A 136 21.37 -6.83 11.72
N LEU A 137 22.17 -6.91 10.65
CA LEU A 137 22.56 -5.76 9.82
C LEU A 137 21.34 -5.07 9.18
N ARG A 138 20.36 -5.85 8.70
CA ARG A 138 19.06 -5.33 8.20
C ARG A 138 18.25 -4.59 9.27
N GLN A 139 18.44 -4.92 10.54
CA GLN A 139 17.73 -4.23 11.62
C GLN A 139 18.29 -2.83 11.92
N VAL A 140 19.61 -2.60 11.74
CA VAL A 140 20.22 -1.27 11.98
C VAL A 140 20.24 -0.37 10.75
N VAL A 141 20.34 -0.91 9.54
CA VAL A 141 20.23 -0.11 8.29
C VAL A 141 18.88 0.62 8.20
N ARG A 142 17.81 0.03 8.76
CA ARG A 142 16.47 0.64 8.86
C ARG A 142 16.43 1.87 9.79
N ARG A 143 17.47 2.08 10.61
CA ARG A 143 17.54 3.11 11.65
C ARG A 143 18.42 4.31 11.25
N GLU A 144 19.49 4.11 10.47
CA GLU A 144 20.45 5.17 10.06
C GLU A 144 20.09 5.87 8.73
N MET A 145 19.28 5.25 7.88
CA MET A 145 18.83 5.84 6.59
C MET A 145 18.08 7.16 6.76
N VAL A 146 17.41 7.30 7.90
CA VAL A 146 16.61 8.46 8.27
C VAL A 146 17.51 9.67 8.62
N ASP A 147 18.60 9.43 9.36
CA ASP A 147 19.59 10.47 9.67
C ASP A 147 20.42 10.90 8.45
N GLY A 148 20.61 10.02 7.47
CA GLY A 148 21.23 10.35 6.18
C GLY A 148 20.38 11.34 5.38
N LEU A 149 19.10 11.03 5.20
CA LEU A 149 18.14 11.88 4.50
C LEU A 149 18.02 13.28 5.10
N LEU A 150 17.97 13.38 6.43
CA LEU A 150 17.85 14.66 7.15
C LEU A 150 19.09 15.56 7.08
N ARG A 151 20.24 15.02 6.67
CA ARG A 151 21.50 15.78 6.52
C ARG A 151 21.67 16.32 5.10
N ASP A 152 21.30 15.52 4.11
CA ASP A 152 21.44 15.88 2.69
C ASP A 152 20.38 16.91 2.26
N GLU A 153 19.24 16.94 2.95
CA GLU A 153 18.16 17.91 2.72
C GLU A 153 17.91 18.72 4.02
N PRO A 154 18.81 19.66 4.38
CA PRO A 154 18.74 20.40 5.64
C PRO A 154 17.57 21.40 5.69
N ASP A 155 17.04 21.76 4.51
CA ASP A 155 15.91 22.67 4.33
C ASP A 155 14.57 21.93 4.27
N LEU A 156 14.50 20.62 4.61
CA LEU A 156 13.23 19.91 4.75
C LEU A 156 12.34 20.65 5.75
N ASP A 157 11.24 21.18 5.24
CA ASP A 157 10.40 22.17 5.90
C ASP A 157 9.49 21.50 6.94
N ALA A 158 8.85 22.34 7.77
CA ALA A 158 7.91 21.92 8.81
C ALA A 158 6.67 21.17 8.28
N ASP A 159 6.48 21.09 6.97
CA ASP A 159 5.40 20.32 6.31
C ASP A 159 5.87 18.96 5.72
N ASP A 160 7.17 18.66 5.72
CA ASP A 160 7.73 17.47 5.07
C ASP A 160 7.60 16.18 5.91
N GLY A 161 7.21 16.30 7.17
CA GLY A 161 6.84 15.15 8.01
C GLY A 161 5.49 14.53 7.64
N PHE A 162 4.72 15.17 6.75
CA PHE A 162 3.39 14.72 6.35
C PHE A 162 3.35 13.24 5.98
N GLY A 163 4.30 12.75 5.16
CA GLY A 163 4.32 11.36 4.73
C GLY A 163 4.47 10.38 5.91
N VAL A 164 5.31 10.72 6.89
CA VAL A 164 5.55 9.91 8.09
C VAL A 164 4.29 9.85 8.96
N VAL A 165 3.70 11.01 9.25
CA VAL A 165 2.51 11.11 10.10
C VAL A 165 1.28 10.50 9.43
N ALA A 166 1.10 10.73 8.12
CA ALA A 166 0.03 10.13 7.33
C ALA A 166 0.14 8.60 7.28
N THR A 167 1.36 8.07 7.15
CA THR A 167 1.57 6.62 7.20
C THR A 167 1.15 6.05 8.55
N GLY A 168 1.56 6.66 9.66
CA GLY A 168 1.14 6.23 11.00
C GLY A 168 -0.38 6.28 11.20
N LEU A 169 -1.05 7.32 10.68
CA LEU A 169 -2.51 7.43 10.71
C LEU A 169 -3.19 6.31 9.93
N LEU A 170 -2.72 6.02 8.71
CA LEU A 170 -3.27 4.98 7.85
C LEU A 170 -3.02 3.57 8.43
N GLU A 171 -1.84 3.32 8.97
CA GLU A 171 -1.52 2.08 9.68
C GLU A 171 -2.44 1.87 10.89
N GLY A 172 -2.67 2.93 11.68
CA GLY A 172 -3.58 2.89 12.81
C GLY A 172 -5.02 2.55 12.39
N ARG A 173 -5.50 3.12 11.29
CA ARG A 173 -6.83 2.81 10.73
C ARG A 173 -6.93 1.37 10.24
N LEU A 174 -5.91 0.89 9.52
CA LEU A 174 -5.85 -0.50 9.08
C LEU A 174 -5.87 -1.46 10.28
N ALA A 175 -5.03 -1.22 11.28
CA ALA A 175 -5.01 -2.01 12.51
C ALA A 175 -6.37 -2.02 13.20
N GLY A 176 -7.03 -0.85 13.30
CA GLY A 176 -8.37 -0.72 13.84
C GLY A 176 -9.39 -1.58 13.10
N TYR A 177 -9.39 -1.53 11.76
CA TYR A 177 -10.28 -2.34 10.91
C TYR A 177 -10.06 -3.85 11.11
N LEU A 178 -8.79 -4.30 11.08
CA LEU A 178 -8.44 -5.71 11.25
C LEU A 178 -8.89 -6.23 12.62
N LEU A 179 -8.55 -5.49 13.69
CA LEU A 179 -8.89 -5.87 15.06
C LEU A 179 -10.41 -5.88 15.30
N ALA A 180 -11.15 -4.93 14.73
CA ALA A 180 -12.61 -4.90 14.82
C ALA A 180 -13.25 -6.14 14.17
N SER A 181 -12.76 -6.55 12.99
CA SER A 181 -13.25 -7.73 12.28
C SER A 181 -12.99 -9.02 13.08
N TRP A 182 -11.77 -9.19 13.59
CA TRP A 182 -11.40 -10.37 14.37
C TRP A 182 -12.10 -10.45 15.72
N ARG A 183 -12.27 -9.33 16.43
CA ARG A 183 -13.05 -9.28 17.67
C ARG A 183 -14.52 -9.66 17.46
N ALA A 184 -15.05 -9.40 16.27
CA ALA A 184 -16.39 -9.81 15.87
C ALA A 184 -16.46 -11.25 15.32
N GLY A 185 -15.36 -12.03 15.40
CA GLY A 185 -15.30 -13.41 14.94
C GLY A 185 -15.35 -13.58 13.42
N ARG A 186 -15.06 -12.52 12.65
CA ARG A 186 -15.09 -12.53 11.18
C ARG A 186 -13.68 -12.41 10.60
N SER A 187 -13.52 -12.94 9.39
CA SER A 187 -12.34 -12.65 8.57
C SER A 187 -12.31 -11.16 8.20
N ALA A 188 -11.13 -10.55 8.23
CA ALA A 188 -10.89 -9.23 7.65
C ALA A 188 -10.62 -9.30 6.14
N LEU A 189 -10.43 -10.52 5.60
CA LEU A 189 -10.29 -10.75 4.16
C LEU A 189 -11.64 -10.73 3.48
N VAL A 190 -11.63 -10.16 2.28
CA VAL A 190 -12.77 -9.97 1.39
C VAL A 190 -13.21 -11.29 0.74
N ALA A 191 -12.22 -12.10 0.40
CA ALA A 191 -12.40 -13.44 -0.13
C ALA A 191 -11.51 -14.40 0.69
N PRO A 192 -11.93 -15.66 0.88
CA PRO A 192 -11.06 -16.67 1.45
C PRO A 192 -9.77 -16.77 0.64
N LEU A 193 -8.62 -16.90 1.31
CA LEU A 193 -7.38 -17.22 0.59
C LEU A 193 -7.59 -18.50 -0.22
N PRO A 194 -7.09 -18.55 -1.46
CA PRO A 194 -7.07 -19.80 -2.19
C PRO A 194 -6.41 -20.85 -1.31
N VAL A 195 -7.06 -22.01 -1.12
CA VAL A 195 -6.46 -23.12 -0.38
C VAL A 195 -5.21 -23.53 -1.15
N VAL A 196 -4.04 -23.11 -0.66
CA VAL A 196 -2.76 -23.58 -1.17
C VAL A 196 -2.67 -25.04 -0.76
N ARG A 197 -3.03 -25.96 -1.66
CA ARG A 197 -2.79 -27.38 -1.45
C ARG A 197 -1.29 -27.56 -1.28
N ALA A 198 -0.90 -28.11 -0.12
CA ALA A 198 0.50 -28.41 0.16
C ALA A 198 1.09 -29.20 -1.01
N ARG A 199 2.23 -28.73 -1.54
CA ARG A 199 2.96 -29.45 -2.59
C ARG A 199 3.17 -30.89 -2.12
N THR A 200 2.69 -31.86 -2.88
CA THR A 200 2.92 -33.27 -2.61
C THR A 200 4.42 -33.47 -2.41
N PRO A 201 4.88 -34.02 -1.28
CA PRO A 201 6.31 -34.23 -1.07
C PRO A 201 6.82 -35.13 -2.20
N LEU A 202 7.89 -34.70 -2.86
CA LEU A 202 8.63 -35.51 -3.82
C LEU A 202 9.02 -36.79 -3.08
N ARG A 203 8.40 -37.92 -3.44
CA ARG A 203 8.83 -39.23 -2.96
C ARG A 203 10.30 -39.38 -3.33
N SER A 204 11.17 -39.40 -2.33
CA SER A 204 12.56 -39.83 -2.52
C SER A 204 12.54 -41.22 -3.14
N ALA A 205 13.03 -41.33 -4.37
CA ALA A 205 13.32 -42.61 -4.99
C ALA A 205 14.43 -43.29 -4.17
N MET A 206 14.18 -44.54 -3.80
CA MET A 206 15.15 -45.47 -3.20
C MET A 206 16.29 -45.78 -4.15
#